data_AF-A0A3A8J108-F1
#
_entry.id   AF-A0A3A8J108-F1
#
_cell.length_a   1.000
_cell.length_b   1.000
_cell.length_c   1.000
_cell.angle_alpha   90.00
_cell.angle_beta   90.00
_cell.angle_gamma   90.00
#
_symmetry.space_group_name_H-M   'P 1'
#
loop_
_entity.id
_entity.type
_entity.pdbx_description
1 polymer ?
#
loop_
_entity_poly.entity_id
_entity_poly.type
_entity_poly.pdbx_seq_one_letter_code
_entity_poly.pdbx_strand_id
1 'polypeptide(L)'
;MAHPRHSAALLLMGLLVLSGCSQDPGPEQLAKAEGRYQELINQGAAPQDPAWTEVVAEFEAVPKDSKSRPEADKRLAALKSAREKLPARPLARPGATGPGASEVDSKRAACENLAKKMGEAKTDVTRDMLRKVLQRCQTELVQTEAKSHPPGEDGADLH
;
A
#
# COMPACT_ATOMS: atom_id res chain seq x y z
N MET A 1 23.09 -51.36 56.93
CA MET A 1 21.86 -50.55 56.98
C MET A 1 22.30 -49.08 56.94
N ALA A 2 22.52 -48.57 55.72
CA ALA A 2 21.66 -47.62 55.03
C ALA A 2 21.63 -46.23 55.71
N HIS A 3 22.64 -45.41 55.40
CA HIS A 3 22.63 -43.98 55.70
C HIS A 3 21.64 -43.29 54.73
N PRO A 4 20.73 -42.42 55.22
CA PRO A 4 19.79 -41.74 54.36
C PRO A 4 20.53 -40.69 53.51
N ARG A 5 20.25 -40.75 52.22
CA ARG A 5 20.84 -39.97 51.13
C ARG A 5 20.29 -38.54 51.17
N HIS A 6 20.84 -37.68 52.01
CA HIS A 6 20.41 -36.28 52.09
C HIS A 6 21.16 -35.32 51.15
N SER A 7 22.08 -35.82 50.31
CA SER A 7 22.96 -34.96 49.51
C SER A 7 22.45 -34.57 48.12
N ALA A 8 21.24 -34.96 47.72
CA ALA A 8 20.71 -34.61 46.39
C ALA A 8 19.80 -33.36 46.36
N ALA A 9 19.33 -32.89 47.53
CA ALA A 9 18.35 -31.80 47.57
C ALA A 9 18.96 -30.39 47.49
N LEU A 10 20.26 -30.23 47.75
CA LEU A 10 20.92 -28.92 47.75
C LEU A 10 21.43 -28.46 46.37
N LEU A 11 21.44 -29.35 45.36
CA LEU A 11 21.90 -28.98 44.01
C LEU A 11 20.80 -28.40 43.11
N LEU A 12 19.52 -28.55 43.47
CA LEU A 12 18.38 -28.05 42.69
C LEU A 12 17.93 -26.64 43.05
N MET A 13 18.40 -26.06 44.17
CA MET A 13 18.10 -24.68 44.57
C MET A 13 19.05 -23.63 43.96
N GLY A 14 20.13 -24.06 43.28
CA GLY A 14 21.08 -23.14 42.64
C GLY A 14 20.70 -22.68 41.22
N LEU A 15 19.73 -23.33 40.57
CA LEU A 15 19.36 -23.08 39.17
C LEU A 15 18.20 -22.09 38.98
N LEU A 16 17.54 -21.67 40.06
CA LEU A 16 16.45 -20.68 39.99
C LEU A 16 16.91 -19.23 40.22
N VAL A 17 18.22 -19.00 40.36
CA VAL A 17 18.79 -17.65 40.56
C VAL A 17 19.39 -17.06 39.28
N LEU A 18 19.19 -17.72 38.12
CA LEU A 18 19.51 -17.13 36.80
C LEU A 18 18.32 -16.43 36.13
N SER A 19 17.22 -16.17 36.85
CA SER A 19 16.27 -15.14 36.45
C SER A 19 16.88 -13.76 36.72
N GLY A 20 17.86 -13.39 35.89
CA GLY A 20 18.23 -12.01 35.67
C GLY A 20 17.03 -11.26 35.08
N CYS A 21 16.06 -10.94 35.92
CA CYS A 21 15.06 -9.93 35.65
C CYS A 21 15.78 -8.57 35.77
N SER A 22 16.62 -8.24 34.78
CA SER A 22 16.79 -6.84 34.43
C SER A 22 15.39 -6.31 34.18
N GLN A 23 14.93 -5.39 35.03
CA GLN A 23 13.63 -4.75 34.91
C GLN A 23 13.49 -4.24 33.47
N ASP A 24 12.69 -4.92 32.63
CA ASP A 24 12.47 -4.53 31.24
C ASP A 24 11.84 -3.12 31.26
N PRO A 25 12.53 -2.07 30.80
CA PRO A 25 11.99 -0.72 30.82
C PRO A 25 11.02 -0.48 29.66
N GLY A 26 10.93 -1.42 28.71
CA GLY A 26 10.15 -1.25 27.49
C GLY A 26 8.64 -1.07 27.72
N PRO A 27 7.97 -1.70 28.70
CA PRO A 27 6.58 -1.38 29.03
C PRO A 27 6.36 0.08 29.45
N GLU A 28 7.25 0.64 30.26
CA GLU A 28 7.16 2.04 30.70
C GLU A 28 7.42 3.00 29.53
N GLN A 29 8.45 2.73 28.73
CA GLN A 29 8.76 3.54 27.55
C GLN A 29 7.67 3.47 26.49
N LEU A 30 7.08 2.29 26.26
CA LEU A 30 5.94 2.11 25.38
C LEU A 30 4.74 2.94 25.86
N ALA A 31 4.40 2.86 27.16
CA ALA A 31 3.28 3.62 27.72
C ALA A 31 3.49 5.15 27.60
N LYS A 32 4.71 5.63 27.80
CA LYS A 32 5.05 7.04 27.59
C LYS A 32 4.84 7.46 26.12
N ALA A 33 5.40 6.68 25.19
CA ALA A 33 5.27 6.94 23.76
C ALA A 33 3.80 6.89 23.30
N GLU A 34 3.02 5.94 23.82
CA GLU A 34 1.58 5.86 23.57
C GLU A 34 0.82 7.07 24.12
N GLY A 35 1.18 7.57 25.30
CA GLY A 35 0.59 8.78 25.86
C GLY A 35 0.80 9.99 24.95
N ARG A 36 2.04 10.21 24.49
CA ARG A 36 2.37 11.30 23.57
C ARG A 36 1.72 11.12 22.20
N TYR A 37 1.66 9.89 21.69
CA TYR A 37 0.94 9.54 20.47
C TYR A 37 -0.54 9.93 20.56
N GLN A 38 -1.22 9.56 21.65
CA GLN A 38 -2.64 9.88 21.83
C GLN A 38 -2.89 11.38 21.99
N GLU A 39 -1.98 12.10 22.64
CA GLU A 39 -2.05 13.56 22.75
C GLU A 39 -2.07 14.23 21.36
N LEU A 40 -1.15 13.85 20.47
CA LEU A 40 -1.10 14.40 19.11
C LEU A 40 -2.32 14.00 18.27
N ILE A 41 -2.84 12.78 18.43
CA ILE A 41 -4.11 12.37 17.80
C ILE A 41 -5.26 13.28 18.28
N ASN A 42 -5.37 13.52 19.58
CA ASN A 42 -6.44 14.33 20.16
C ASN A 42 -6.35 15.81 19.75
N GLN A 43 -5.14 16.30 19.50
CA GLN A 43 -4.90 17.64 18.96
C GLN A 43 -5.20 17.74 17.45
N GLY A 44 -5.45 16.61 16.78
CA GLY A 44 -5.67 16.57 15.34
C GLY A 44 -4.41 16.91 14.53
N ALA A 45 -3.21 16.62 15.08
CA ALA A 45 -1.96 16.90 14.43
C ALA A 45 -1.88 16.20 13.06
N ALA A 46 -1.61 16.95 12.00
CA ALA A 46 -1.46 16.39 10.67
C ALA A 46 -0.31 15.36 10.64
N PRO A 47 -0.36 14.28 9.85
CA PRO A 47 0.71 13.27 9.83
C PRO A 47 2.10 13.84 9.53
N GLN A 48 2.18 14.93 8.75
CA GLN A 48 3.43 15.60 8.38
C GLN A 48 3.96 16.55 9.46
N ASP A 49 3.23 16.74 10.57
CA ASP A 49 3.64 17.61 11.67
C ASP A 49 4.98 17.13 12.27
N PRO A 50 5.97 18.02 12.46
CA PRO A 50 7.25 17.65 13.05
C PRO A 50 7.14 17.06 14.46
N ALA A 51 6.07 17.34 15.22
CA ALA A 51 5.82 16.76 16.53
C ALA A 51 5.79 15.22 16.52
N TRP A 52 5.38 14.61 15.41
CA TRP A 52 5.42 13.15 15.23
C TRP A 52 6.84 12.57 15.23
N THR A 53 7.86 13.38 14.98
CA THR A 53 9.27 12.94 15.00
C THR A 53 9.72 12.60 16.42
N GLU A 54 9.25 13.36 17.42
CA GLU A 54 9.50 13.06 18.84
C GLU A 54 8.86 11.72 19.23
N VAL A 55 7.59 11.50 18.87
CA VAL A 55 6.87 10.24 19.12
C VAL A 55 7.55 9.04 18.45
N VAL A 56 8.05 9.21 17.22
CA VAL A 56 8.84 8.17 16.54
C VAL A 56 10.10 7.83 17.35
N ALA A 57 10.85 8.83 17.80
CA ALA A 57 12.04 8.61 18.61
C ALA A 57 11.71 7.90 19.95
N GLU A 58 10.58 8.21 20.58
CA GLU A 58 10.14 7.54 21.80
C GLU A 58 9.78 6.06 21.57
N PHE A 59 9.10 5.73 20.47
CA PHE A 59 8.86 4.33 20.10
C PHE A 59 10.15 3.59 19.71
N GLU A 60 11.10 4.26 19.05
CA GLU A 60 12.40 3.67 18.69
C GLU A 60 13.27 3.37 19.92
N ALA A 61 13.11 4.16 20.99
CA ALA A 61 13.84 3.99 22.25
C ALA A 61 13.48 2.69 23.00
N VAL A 62 12.29 2.11 22.74
CA VAL A 62 11.87 0.84 23.33
C VAL A 62 12.91 -0.26 23.01
N PRO A 63 13.52 -0.92 24.03
CA PRO A 63 14.62 -1.85 23.80
C PRO A 63 14.24 -2.97 22.84
N LYS A 64 15.18 -3.38 21.98
CA LYS A 64 14.95 -4.40 20.96
C LYS A 64 14.66 -5.79 21.53
N ASP A 65 15.16 -6.07 22.72
CA ASP A 65 14.97 -7.29 23.49
C ASP A 65 13.76 -7.23 24.43
N SER A 66 13.07 -6.09 24.51
CA SER A 66 11.86 -5.92 25.31
C SER A 66 10.69 -6.71 24.73
N LYS A 67 9.82 -7.22 25.62
CA LYS A 67 8.53 -7.82 25.22
C LYS A 67 7.58 -6.80 24.58
N SER A 68 7.77 -5.51 24.86
CA SER A 68 6.98 -4.41 24.30
C SER A 68 7.41 -4.01 22.89
N ARG A 69 8.57 -4.49 22.42
CA ARG A 69 9.12 -4.13 21.13
C ARG A 69 8.18 -4.37 19.94
N PRO A 70 7.46 -5.51 19.83
CA PRO A 70 6.57 -5.76 18.70
C PRO A 70 5.43 -4.73 18.57
N GLU A 71 4.88 -4.24 19.68
CA GLU A 71 3.83 -3.20 19.63
C GLU A 71 4.44 -1.84 19.24
N ALA A 72 5.64 -1.50 19.74
CA ALA A 72 6.35 -0.30 19.31
C ALA A 72 6.64 -0.31 17.79
N ASP A 73 7.13 -1.43 17.25
CA ASP A 73 7.40 -1.58 15.82
C ASP A 73 6.13 -1.46 14.96
N LYS A 74 4.99 -1.98 15.44
CA LYS A 74 3.69 -1.81 14.79
C LYS A 74 3.28 -0.33 14.73
N ARG A 75 3.51 0.43 15.80
CA ARG A 75 3.25 1.88 15.82
C ARG A 75 4.18 2.65 14.89
N LEU A 76 5.46 2.31 14.87
CA LEU A 76 6.43 2.88 13.94
C LEU A 76 6.04 2.63 12.48
N ALA A 77 5.61 1.41 12.14
CA ALA A 77 5.14 1.10 10.80
C ALA A 77 3.89 1.90 10.41
N ALA A 78 2.93 2.06 11.32
CA ALA A 78 1.73 2.86 11.10
C ALA A 78 2.08 4.35 10.89
N LEU A 79 2.94 4.92 11.74
CA LEU A 79 3.41 6.30 11.62
C LEU A 79 4.15 6.51 10.31
N LYS A 80 5.02 5.58 9.91
CA LYS A 80 5.71 5.62 8.62
C LYS A 80 4.72 5.63 7.47
N SER A 81 3.75 4.71 7.46
CA SER A 81 2.74 4.63 6.41
C SER A 81 1.86 5.88 6.33
N ALA A 82 1.49 6.48 7.47
CA ALA A 82 0.72 7.72 7.50
C ALA A 82 1.51 8.94 6.98
N ARG A 83 2.84 8.90 7.12
CA ARG A 83 3.76 9.96 6.69
C ARG A 83 4.24 9.79 5.27
N GLU A 84 4.20 8.57 4.74
CA GLU A 84 4.47 8.30 3.34
C GLU A 84 3.48 9.05 2.47
N LYS A 85 4.02 9.91 1.58
CA LYS A 85 3.23 10.53 0.53
C LYS A 85 2.85 9.43 -0.45
N LEU A 86 1.70 8.81 -0.21
CA LEU A 86 1.14 7.88 -1.18
C LEU A 86 1.07 8.62 -2.53
N PRO A 87 1.68 8.09 -3.61
CA PRO A 87 1.44 8.64 -4.92
C PRO A 87 -0.07 8.64 -5.12
N ALA A 88 -0.60 9.70 -5.74
CA ALA A 88 -2.02 9.75 -6.05
C ALA A 88 -2.35 8.44 -6.78
N ARG A 89 -3.09 7.55 -6.11
CA ARG A 89 -3.57 6.33 -6.76
C ARG A 89 -4.26 6.82 -8.03
N PRO A 90 -3.86 6.35 -9.22
CA PRO A 90 -4.47 6.82 -10.44
C PRO A 90 -5.97 6.65 -10.29
N LEU A 91 -6.70 7.76 -10.36
CA LEU A 91 -8.15 7.82 -10.23
C LEU A 91 -8.85 7.20 -11.45
N ALA A 92 -8.22 6.23 -12.12
CA ALA A 92 -8.77 5.57 -13.29
C ALA A 92 -10.03 4.81 -12.90
N ARG A 93 -11.15 5.53 -12.93
CA ARG A 93 -12.50 5.01 -12.99
C ARG A 93 -12.74 4.57 -14.44
N PRO A 94 -13.59 3.55 -14.69
CA PRO A 94 -14.17 3.35 -16.01
C PRO A 94 -14.83 4.68 -16.46
N GLY A 95 -14.33 5.30 -17.54
CA GLY A 95 -14.78 6.61 -18.05
C GLY A 95 -13.95 7.84 -17.63
N ALA A 96 -12.63 7.69 -17.49
CA ALA A 96 -11.75 8.81 -17.12
C ALA A 96 -11.85 9.98 -18.11
N THR A 97 -12.00 11.21 -17.61
CA THR A 97 -11.92 12.45 -18.41
C THR A 97 -10.58 13.13 -18.13
N GLY A 98 -9.77 13.27 -19.17
CA GLY A 98 -8.50 13.98 -19.21
C GLY A 98 -8.17 14.35 -20.65
N PRO A 99 -7.13 15.18 -20.93
CA PRO A 99 -6.74 15.51 -22.29
C PRO A 99 -6.47 14.22 -23.08
N GLY A 100 -7.27 13.96 -24.11
CA GLY A 100 -7.22 12.73 -24.91
C GLY A 100 -8.30 11.68 -24.57
N ALA A 101 -8.77 11.60 -23.32
CA ALA A 101 -9.74 10.57 -22.93
C ALA A 101 -11.14 10.83 -23.53
N SER A 102 -11.58 12.09 -23.57
CA SER A 102 -12.83 12.44 -24.26
C SER A 102 -12.78 12.20 -25.77
N GLU A 103 -11.61 12.32 -26.39
CA GLU A 103 -11.44 12.09 -27.83
C GLU A 103 -11.40 10.59 -28.15
N VAL A 104 -10.66 9.80 -27.35
CA VAL A 104 -10.62 8.34 -27.46
C VAL A 104 -12.01 7.75 -27.25
N ASP A 105 -12.73 8.17 -26.20
CA ASP A 105 -14.09 7.69 -25.93
C ASP A 105 -15.09 8.08 -27.03
N SER A 106 -14.98 9.30 -27.57
CA SER A 106 -15.81 9.74 -28.69
C SER A 106 -15.54 8.92 -29.96
N LYS A 107 -14.28 8.63 -30.28
CA LYS A 107 -13.92 7.79 -31.43
C LYS A 107 -14.36 6.35 -31.24
N ARG A 108 -14.23 5.80 -30.03
CA ARG A 108 -14.72 4.46 -29.67
C ARG A 108 -16.24 4.37 -29.89
N ALA A 109 -17.01 5.32 -29.38
CA ALA A 109 -18.45 5.38 -29.59
C ALA A 109 -18.83 5.51 -31.09
N ALA A 110 -18.06 6.28 -31.87
CA ALA A 110 -18.26 6.40 -33.32
C ALA A 110 -18.03 5.07 -34.06
N CYS A 111 -16.97 4.34 -33.72
CA CYS A 111 -16.70 3.03 -34.32
C CYS A 111 -17.76 1.99 -33.92
N GLU A 112 -18.23 2.00 -32.67
CA GLU A 112 -19.33 1.13 -32.23
C GLU A 112 -20.63 1.39 -33.01
N ASN A 113 -20.97 2.65 -33.25
CA ASN A 113 -22.14 3.01 -34.05
C ASN A 113 -22.02 2.55 -35.51
N LEU A 114 -20.82 2.59 -36.11
CA LEU A 114 -20.59 2.03 -37.44
C LEU A 114 -20.74 0.51 -37.47
N ALA A 115 -20.27 -0.19 -36.44
CA ALA A 115 -20.44 -1.63 -36.31
C ALA A 115 -21.93 -2.02 -36.18
N LYS A 116 -22.71 -1.28 -35.39
CA LYS A 116 -24.17 -1.48 -35.29
C LYS A 116 -24.86 -1.29 -36.64
N LYS A 117 -24.58 -0.18 -37.35
CA LYS A 117 -25.13 0.10 -38.68
C LYS A 117 -24.74 -0.99 -39.70
N MET A 118 -23.55 -1.56 -39.59
CA MET A 118 -23.11 -2.67 -40.45
C MET A 118 -23.93 -3.95 -40.17
N GLY A 119 -24.23 -4.24 -38.91
CA GLY A 119 -25.11 -5.35 -38.52
C GLY A 119 -26.56 -5.17 -38.99
N GLU A 120 -27.03 -3.92 -39.07
CA GLU A 120 -28.37 -3.56 -39.55
C GLU A 120 -28.47 -3.46 -41.09
N ALA A 121 -27.34 -3.51 -41.80
CA ALA A 121 -27.30 -3.32 -43.25
C ALA A 121 -27.98 -4.48 -44.01
N LYS A 122 -29.00 -4.13 -44.80
CA LYS A 122 -29.84 -5.07 -45.57
C LYS A 122 -29.24 -5.53 -46.90
N THR A 123 -28.15 -4.91 -47.34
CA THR A 123 -27.51 -5.20 -48.63
C THR A 123 -26.02 -5.40 -48.44
N ASP A 124 -25.42 -6.32 -49.20
CA ASP A 124 -23.98 -6.59 -49.12
C ASP A 124 -23.13 -5.39 -49.54
N VAL A 125 -23.57 -4.62 -50.54
CA VAL A 125 -22.88 -3.38 -50.98
C VAL A 125 -22.75 -2.38 -49.82
N THR A 126 -23.84 -2.14 -49.09
CA THR A 126 -23.84 -1.25 -47.92
C THR A 126 -22.99 -1.82 -46.78
N ARG A 127 -23.06 -3.14 -46.55
CA ARG A 127 -22.24 -3.81 -45.53
C ARG A 127 -20.75 -3.70 -45.83
N ASP A 128 -20.36 -3.86 -47.08
CA ASP A 128 -18.97 -3.77 -47.54
C ASP A 128 -18.43 -2.34 -47.46
N MET A 129 -19.25 -1.35 -47.80
CA MET A 129 -18.91 0.06 -47.60
C MET A 129 -18.70 0.36 -46.11
N LEU A 130 -19.63 -0.05 -45.24
CA LEU A 130 -19.54 0.16 -43.79
C LEU A 130 -18.33 -0.56 -43.18
N ARG A 131 -17.96 -1.74 -43.69
CA ARG A 131 -16.76 -2.46 -43.25
C ARG A 131 -15.48 -1.65 -43.50
N LYS A 132 -15.34 -1.04 -44.69
CA LYS A 132 -14.19 -0.18 -45.02
C LYS A 132 -14.12 1.05 -44.12
N VAL A 133 -15.26 1.67 -43.83
CA VAL A 133 -15.34 2.84 -42.94
C VAL A 133 -15.02 2.46 -41.50
N LEU A 134 -15.51 1.31 -41.02
CA LEU A 134 -15.22 0.79 -39.68
C LEU A 134 -13.73 0.48 -39.52
N GLN A 135 -13.09 -0.13 -40.52
CA GLN A 135 -11.65 -0.42 -40.49
C GLN A 135 -10.79 0.85 -40.38
N ARG A 136 -11.18 1.91 -41.09
CA ARG A 136 -10.53 3.23 -40.98
C ARG A 136 -10.74 3.83 -39.59
N CYS A 137 -11.96 3.79 -39.06
CA CYS A 137 -12.28 4.26 -37.72
C CYS A 137 -11.43 3.59 -36.64
N GLN A 138 -11.29 2.26 -36.71
CA GLN A 138 -10.47 1.48 -35.77
C GLN A 138 -8.98 1.85 -35.85
N THR A 139 -8.46 2.06 -37.07
CA THR A 139 -7.06 2.48 -37.26
C THR A 139 -6.79 3.85 -36.62
N GLU A 140 -7.72 4.80 -36.79
CA GLU A 140 -7.62 6.14 -36.21
C GLU A 140 -7.77 6.12 -34.68
N LEU A 141 -8.61 5.22 -34.14
CA LEU A 141 -8.76 5.03 -32.70
C LEU A 141 -7.44 4.61 -32.06
N VAL A 142 -6.76 3.60 -32.61
CA VAL A 142 -5.46 3.12 -32.12
C VAL A 142 -4.41 4.23 -32.11
N GLN A 143 -4.35 5.06 -33.15
CA GLN A 143 -3.44 6.20 -33.19
C GLN A 143 -3.77 7.27 -32.14
N THR A 144 -5.05 7.42 -31.79
CA THR A 144 -5.50 8.40 -30.78
C THR A 144 -5.21 7.89 -29.37
N GLU A 145 -5.39 6.58 -29.14
CA GLU A 145 -5.01 5.90 -27.90
C GLU A 145 -3.49 5.99 -27.68
N ALA A 146 -2.68 5.71 -28.70
CA ALA A 146 -1.22 5.80 -28.62
C ALA A 146 -0.69 7.20 -28.25
N LYS A 147 -1.38 8.27 -28.69
CA LYS A 147 -1.04 9.65 -28.33
C LYS A 147 -1.50 10.06 -26.93
N SER A 148 -2.41 9.30 -26.34
CA SER A 148 -3.00 9.59 -25.03
C SER A 148 -2.17 9.04 -23.86
N HIS A 149 -1.15 8.22 -24.14
CA HIS A 149 -0.17 7.75 -23.17
C HIS A 149 1.17 8.49 -23.37
N PRO A 150 1.78 9.09 -22.34
CA PRO A 150 3.11 9.68 -22.48
C PRO A 150 4.13 8.56 -22.80
N PRO A 151 5.12 8.81 -23.68
CA PRO A 151 6.15 7.83 -23.99
C PRO A 151 7.01 7.56 -22.73
N GLY A 152 7.00 6.34 -22.22
CA GLY A 152 7.83 5.97 -21.06
C GLY A 152 7.38 4.77 -20.21
N GLU A 153 6.23 4.15 -20.49
CA GLU A 153 5.77 2.94 -19.74
C GLU A 153 5.88 1.66 -20.59
N ASP A 154 6.96 1.52 -21.36
CA ASP A 154 7.32 0.22 -21.93
C ASP A 154 8.24 -0.48 -20.92
N GLY A 155 7.70 -1.51 -20.26
CA GLY A 155 8.36 -2.26 -19.19
C GLY A 155 9.78 -2.68 -19.54
N ALA A 156 10.76 -2.01 -18.94
CA ALA A 156 12.09 -2.54 -18.73
C ALA A 156 12.17 -2.95 -17.26
N ASP A 157 11.86 -4.22 -16.97
CA ASP A 157 12.39 -4.97 -15.82
C ASP A 157 11.92 -6.43 -15.92
N LEU A 158 12.45 -7.14 -16.91
CA LEU A 158 12.63 -8.58 -16.87
C LEU A 158 13.96 -8.91 -17.53
N HIS A 159 15.02 -8.92 -16.72
CA HIS A 159 16.22 -9.73 -16.95
C HIS A 159 16.68 -10.32 -15.61
#